data_AF-A0A0F3PBS1-F1
#
_entry.id   AF-A0A0F3PBS1-F1
#
_cell.length_a   1.000
_cell.length_b   1.000
_cell.length_c   1.000
_cell.angle_alpha   90.00
_cell.angle_beta   90.00
_cell.angle_gamma   90.00
#
_symmetry.space_group_name_H-M   'P 1'
#
loop_
_entity.id
_entity.type
_entity.pdbx_description
1 polymer ?
#
loop_
_entity_poly.entity_id
_entity_poly.type
_entity_poly.pdbx_seq_one_letter_code
_entity_poly.pdbx_strand_id
1 'polypeptide(L)'
;MHIKEQRQYDYDVTILSAEGKAISSFQEIGIDSRMVYSSNVNNLKYYQPFQGEKILIAANNDKQNKEYVSTINEAATALKSKGAITSIVIPSKSEDFNEMLKNKGAVQKKCLQFALCHAKRILETLEF
;
A
#
# COMPACT_ATOMS: atom_id res chain seq x y z
N MET A 1 -0.45 26.56 24.51
CA MET A 1 0.24 26.74 23.21
C MET A 1 -0.10 25.54 22.35
N HIS A 2 -1.05 25.68 21.42
CA HIS A 2 -1.40 24.62 20.48
C HIS A 2 -0.40 24.63 19.34
N ILE A 3 0.52 23.67 19.32
CA ILE A 3 1.36 23.42 18.14
C ILE A 3 0.57 22.45 17.27
N LYS A 4 -0.02 22.95 16.18
CA LYS A 4 -0.60 22.11 15.13
C LYS A 4 0.51 21.66 14.18
N GLU A 5 0.51 20.36 13.93
CA GLU A 5 0.87 19.66 12.68
C GLU A 5 2.15 20.07 11.94
N GLN A 6 3.18 19.26 12.16
CA GLN A 6 4.07 18.79 11.09
C GLN A 6 4.26 17.27 11.25
N ARG A 7 3.39 16.51 10.59
CA ARG A 7 3.81 15.24 9.97
C ARG A 7 3.45 15.30 8.49
N GLN A 8 3.84 16.40 7.87
CA GLN A 8 3.84 16.52 6.42
C GLN A 8 5.06 15.73 5.94
N TYR A 9 4.88 14.42 5.82
CA TYR A 9 5.82 13.64 5.03
C TYR A 9 5.65 14.09 3.58
N ASP A 10 6.74 14.40 2.89
CA ASP A 10 6.77 14.86 1.49
C ASP A 10 6.44 13.75 0.48
N TYR A 11 5.59 12.80 0.89
CA TYR A 11 5.16 11.69 0.07
C TYR A 11 3.68 11.86 -0.23
N ASP A 12 3.35 11.93 -1.52
CA ASP A 12 1.96 12.07 -1.96
C ASP A 12 1.09 10.86 -1.64
N VAL A 13 1.71 9.69 -1.44
CA VAL A 13 1.02 8.42 -1.17
C VAL A 13 1.80 7.57 -0.16
N THR A 14 1.09 7.08 0.85
CA THR A 14 1.57 6.08 1.81
C THR A 14 1.28 4.67 1.29
N ILE A 15 2.28 3.81 1.21
CA ILE A 15 2.13 2.37 0.95
C ILE A 15 1.99 1.65 2.28
N LEU A 16 0.87 0.97 2.47
CA LEU A 16 0.55 0.20 3.67
C LEU A 16 0.50 -1.29 3.33
N SER A 17 1.24 -2.13 4.05
CA SER A 17 1.26 -3.57 3.80
C SER A 17 1.28 -4.41 5.08
N ALA A 18 0.68 -5.59 5.01
CA ALA A 18 0.77 -6.62 6.04
C ALA A 18 2.04 -7.49 5.89
N GLU A 19 2.93 -7.14 4.96
CA GLU A 19 4.09 -7.94 4.60
C GLU A 19 5.40 -7.14 4.54
N GLY A 20 6.30 -7.41 5.48
CA GLY A 20 7.55 -6.66 5.59
C GLY A 20 8.49 -6.96 4.42
N LYS A 21 8.38 -8.16 3.84
CA LYS A 21 9.13 -8.54 2.64
C LYS A 21 8.73 -7.72 1.43
N ALA A 22 7.42 -7.43 1.26
CA ALA A 22 6.93 -6.59 0.17
C ALA A 22 7.46 -5.15 0.30
N ILE A 23 7.48 -4.60 1.51
CA ILE A 23 8.07 -3.28 1.77
C ILE A 23 9.55 -3.23 1.40
N SER A 24 10.35 -4.19 1.87
CA SER A 24 11.80 -4.27 1.55
C SER A 24 12.03 -4.32 0.04
N SER A 25 11.22 -5.13 -0.63
CA SER A 25 11.14 -5.27 -2.08
C SER A 25 10.81 -3.96 -2.83
N PHE A 26 9.86 -3.16 -2.33
CA PHE A 26 9.52 -1.87 -2.92
C PHE A 26 10.63 -0.83 -2.76
N GLN A 27 11.38 -0.90 -1.66
CA GLN A 27 12.57 -0.06 -1.46
C GLN A 27 13.69 -0.44 -2.44
N GLU A 28 13.94 -1.74 -2.65
CA GLU A 28 14.97 -2.21 -3.59
C GLU A 28 14.73 -1.76 -5.04
N ILE A 29 13.46 -1.66 -5.45
CA ILE A 29 13.10 -1.18 -6.80
C ILE A 29 12.93 0.35 -6.86
N GLY A 30 13.22 1.07 -5.78
CA GLY A 30 13.24 2.54 -5.75
C GLY A 30 11.86 3.19 -5.82
N ILE A 31 10.85 2.62 -5.17
CA ILE A 31 9.56 3.31 -4.99
C ILE A 31 9.71 4.39 -3.92
N ASP A 32 9.54 5.64 -4.35
CA ASP A 32 9.62 6.81 -3.48
C ASP A 32 8.25 7.12 -2.85
N SER A 33 8.02 6.55 -1.67
CA SER A 33 6.78 6.66 -0.88
C SER A 33 7.04 6.40 0.59
N ARG A 34 6.19 6.95 1.45
CA ARG A 34 6.12 6.51 2.85
C ARG A 34 5.66 5.06 2.88
N MET A 35 6.45 4.18 3.49
CA MET A 35 6.08 2.77 3.62
C MET A 35 5.79 2.43 5.07
N VAL A 36 4.63 1.82 5.32
CA VAL A 36 4.18 1.41 6.65
C VAL A 36 3.86 -0.08 6.60
N TYR A 37 4.38 -0.81 7.59
CA TYR A 37 4.21 -2.25 7.72
C TYR A 37 3.50 -2.60 9.03
N SER A 38 2.66 -3.63 8.97
CA SER A 38 2.10 -4.31 10.13
C SER A 38 2.30 -5.81 9.98
N SER A 39 2.64 -6.51 11.07
CA SER A 39 2.82 -7.96 11.06
C SER A 39 1.56 -8.78 10.83
N ASN A 40 0.38 -8.15 10.91
CA ASN A 40 -0.90 -8.80 10.70
C ASN A 40 -1.81 -7.92 9.82
N VAL A 41 -2.49 -8.54 8.86
CA VAL A 41 -3.46 -7.91 7.97
C VAL A 41 -4.63 -7.27 8.71
N ASN A 42 -5.12 -7.90 9.77
CA ASN A 42 -6.19 -7.35 10.60
C ASN A 42 -5.78 -6.07 11.33
N ASN A 43 -4.49 -5.85 11.53
CA ASN A 43 -3.99 -4.66 12.21
C ASN A 43 -3.90 -3.44 11.29
N LEU A 44 -3.99 -3.61 9.96
CA LEU A 44 -3.96 -2.48 9.02
C LEU A 44 -5.07 -1.46 9.29
N LYS A 45 -6.24 -1.93 9.75
CA LYS A 45 -7.38 -1.08 10.11
C LYS A 45 -7.08 -0.12 11.27
N TYR A 46 -6.06 -0.39 12.08
CA TYR A 46 -5.70 0.45 13.23
C TYR A 46 -4.74 1.57 12.88
N TYR A 47 -4.19 1.61 11.65
CA TYR A 47 -3.45 2.77 11.19
C TYR A 47 -4.31 4.04 11.33
N GLN A 48 -3.68 5.13 11.77
CA GLN A 48 -4.33 6.42 12.03
C GLN A 48 -3.92 7.39 10.94
N PRO A 49 -4.71 7.48 9.85
CA PRO A 49 -4.43 8.41 8.79
C PRO A 49 -4.77 9.85 9.20
N PHE A 50 -4.14 10.81 8.54
CA PHE A 50 -4.65 12.18 8.54
C PHE A 50 -5.75 12.35 7.48
N GLN A 51 -6.56 13.39 7.62
CA GLN A 51 -7.63 13.69 6.68
C GLN A 51 -7.04 13.91 5.27
N GLY A 52 -7.55 13.18 4.28
CA GLY A 52 -7.08 13.24 2.90
C GLY A 52 -5.80 12.44 2.62
N GLU A 53 -5.26 11.67 3.58
CA GLU A 53 -4.10 10.82 3.32
C GLU A 53 -4.41 9.79 2.23
N LYS A 54 -3.61 9.78 1.16
CA LYS A 54 -3.71 8.80 0.08
C LYS A 54 -2.94 7.55 0.47
N ILE A 55 -3.64 6.43 0.56
CA ILE A 55 -3.09 5.15 1.03
C ILE A 55 -3.25 4.08 -0.05
N LEU A 56 -2.13 3.51 -0.47
CA LEU A 56 -2.09 2.33 -1.31
C LEU A 56 -1.86 1.09 -0.42
N ILE A 57 -2.90 0.27 -0.27
CA ILE A 57 -2.82 -0.98 0.49
C ILE A 57 -2.25 -2.06 -0.43
N ALA A 58 -0.99 -2.44 -0.22
CA ALA A 58 -0.33 -3.51 -0.95
C ALA A 58 -0.58 -4.85 -0.25
N ALA A 59 -1.41 -5.69 -0.87
CA ALA A 59 -1.83 -6.98 -0.35
C ALA A 59 -1.49 -8.11 -1.32
N ASN A 60 -1.12 -9.29 -0.79
CA ASN A 60 -0.94 -10.48 -1.61
C ASN A 60 -2.18 -10.97 -2.33
N ASN A 61 -1.93 -11.75 -3.38
CA ASN A 61 -2.97 -12.38 -4.19
C ASN A 61 -3.36 -13.74 -3.62
N ASP A 62 -3.81 -13.77 -2.37
CA ASP A 62 -4.42 -14.95 -1.75
C ASP A 62 -5.93 -14.98 -2.04
N LYS A 63 -6.29 -15.01 -3.33
CA LYS A 63 -7.69 -14.99 -3.81
C LYS A 63 -8.53 -16.15 -3.30
N GLN A 64 -7.91 -17.25 -2.88
CA GLN A 64 -8.61 -18.43 -2.35
C GLN A 64 -8.97 -18.24 -0.88
N ASN A 65 -8.24 -17.39 -0.16
CA ASN A 65 -8.51 -17.06 1.23
C ASN A 65 -9.52 -15.91 1.34
N LYS A 66 -10.79 -16.28 1.43
CA LYS A 66 -11.90 -15.32 1.59
C LYS A 66 -11.77 -14.46 2.85
N GLU A 67 -11.24 -15.02 3.93
CA GLU A 67 -11.03 -14.30 5.20
C GLU A 67 -9.98 -13.19 5.02
N TYR A 68 -8.88 -13.50 4.34
CA TYR A 68 -7.84 -12.53 4.02
C TYR A 68 -8.38 -11.37 3.16
N VAL A 69 -9.13 -11.69 2.10
CA VAL A 69 -9.75 -10.69 1.22
C VAL A 69 -10.75 -9.82 2.00
N SER A 70 -11.59 -10.42 2.86
CA SER A 70 -12.51 -9.66 3.72
C SER A 70 -11.74 -8.70 4.62
N THR A 71 -10.69 -9.18 5.27
CA THR A 71 -9.89 -8.39 6.21
C THR A 71 -9.22 -7.19 5.53
N ILE A 72 -8.71 -7.35 4.31
CA ILE A 72 -8.15 -6.23 3.52
C ILE A 72 -9.22 -5.19 3.19
N ASN A 73 -10.42 -5.62 2.78
CA ASN A 73 -11.52 -4.72 2.46
C ASN A 73 -12.04 -3.99 3.70
N GLU A 74 -12.12 -4.67 4.84
CA GLU A 74 -12.45 -4.07 6.13
C GLU A 74 -11.42 -3.02 6.54
N ALA A 75 -10.13 -3.31 6.37
CA ALA A 75 -9.06 -2.34 6.61
C ALA A 75 -9.21 -1.13 5.69
N ALA A 76 -9.43 -1.33 4.39
CA ALA A 76 -9.63 -0.22 3.44
C ALA A 76 -10.83 0.66 3.82
N THR A 77 -11.93 0.04 4.25
CA THR A 77 -13.17 0.73 4.68
C THR A 77 -12.94 1.50 5.98
N ALA A 78 -12.26 0.91 6.96
CA ALA A 78 -11.93 1.56 8.22
C ALA A 78 -10.97 2.75 8.05
N LEU A 79 -10.07 2.68 7.07
CA LEU A 79 -9.18 3.80 6.76
C LEU A 79 -9.93 4.92 6.04
N LYS A 80 -10.86 4.58 5.13
CA LYS A 80 -11.75 5.57 4.49
C LYS A 80 -12.62 6.30 5.51
N SER A 81 -13.20 5.58 6.48
CA SER A 81 -14.04 6.20 7.52
C SER A 81 -13.25 7.13 8.45
N LYS A 82 -11.93 6.98 8.52
CA LYS A 82 -11.00 7.88 9.23
C LYS A 82 -10.52 9.06 8.38
N GLY A 83 -11.03 9.21 7.15
CA GLY A 83 -10.72 10.34 6.27
C GLY A 83 -9.62 10.08 5.24
N ALA A 84 -9.10 8.85 5.12
CA ALA A 84 -8.13 8.51 4.07
C ALA A 84 -8.80 8.25 2.72
N ILE A 85 -8.04 8.40 1.65
CA ILE A 85 -8.39 7.90 0.32
C ILE A 85 -7.60 6.62 0.09
N THR A 86 -8.30 5.48 0.05
CA THR A 86 -7.62 4.19 -0.06
C THR A 86 -7.85 3.51 -1.41
N SER A 87 -6.78 2.91 -1.94
CA SER A 87 -6.81 1.98 -3.05
C SER A 87 -6.08 0.69 -2.65
N ILE A 88 -6.53 -0.45 -3.14
CA ILE A 88 -5.91 -1.76 -2.87
C ILE A 88 -5.20 -2.19 -4.15
N VAL A 89 -3.92 -2.54 -4.02
CA VAL A 89 -3.13 -3.14 -5.10
C VAL A 89 -2.82 -4.59 -4.75
N ILE A 90 -3.16 -5.48 -5.68
CA ILE A 90 -2.97 -6.92 -5.57
C ILE A 90 -2.21 -7.39 -6.81
N PRO A 91 -1.21 -8.27 -6.68
CA PRO A 91 -0.50 -8.81 -7.83
C PRO A 91 -1.44 -9.65 -8.70
N SER A 92 -1.26 -9.61 -10.02
CA SER A 92 -2.18 -10.24 -10.98
C SER A 92 -2.04 -11.76 -11.08
N LYS A 93 -0.84 -12.31 -10.80
CA LYS A 93 -0.59 -13.76 -10.71
C LYS A 93 -0.78 -14.24 -9.28
N SER A 94 -0.98 -15.54 -9.07
CA SER A 94 -1.05 -16.19 -7.74
C SER A 94 0.25 -16.12 -6.92
N GLU A 95 1.12 -15.19 -7.28
CA GLU A 95 2.41 -14.93 -6.67
C GLU A 95 2.27 -13.67 -5.84
N ASP A 96 2.79 -13.72 -4.62
CA ASP A 96 2.91 -12.58 -3.73
C ASP A 96 3.92 -11.56 -4.27
N PHE A 97 3.88 -10.30 -3.80
CA PHE A 97 4.78 -9.25 -4.31
C PHE A 97 6.25 -9.64 -4.22
N ASN A 98 6.62 -10.30 -3.12
CA ASN A 98 7.97 -10.82 -2.92
C ASN A 98 8.35 -11.89 -3.96
N GLU A 99 7.46 -12.82 -4.32
CA GLU A 99 7.74 -13.85 -5.32
C GLU A 99 7.84 -13.25 -6.73
N MET A 100 7.01 -12.25 -7.03
CA MET A 100 7.12 -11.48 -8.27
C MET A 100 8.49 -10.79 -8.41
N LEU A 101 9.14 -10.44 -7.29
CA LEU A 101 10.40 -9.71 -7.26
C LEU A 101 11.65 -10.60 -7.15
N LYS A 102 11.53 -11.76 -6.51
CA LYS A 102 12.61 -12.76 -6.42
C LYS A 102 12.84 -13.50 -7.74
N ASN A 103 11.78 -13.94 -8.40
CA ASN A 103 11.87 -14.94 -9.48
C ASN A 103 11.94 -14.34 -10.88
N LYS A 104 12.02 -13.01 -11.01
CA LYS A 104 11.85 -12.37 -12.31
C LYS A 104 12.94 -11.34 -12.59
N GLY A 105 13.48 -11.41 -13.81
CA GLY A 105 14.56 -10.54 -14.29
C GLY A 105 14.18 -9.06 -14.28
N ALA A 106 15.13 -8.20 -14.64
CA ALA A 106 15.01 -6.74 -14.59
C ALA A 106 13.72 -6.18 -15.22
N VAL A 107 13.15 -6.89 -16.22
CA VAL A 107 11.90 -6.52 -16.90
C VAL A 107 10.71 -6.52 -15.95
N GLN A 108 10.50 -7.55 -15.13
CA GLN A 108 9.33 -7.59 -14.25
C GLN A 108 9.46 -6.69 -13.03
N LYS A 109 10.67 -6.47 -12.52
CA LYS A 109 10.92 -5.43 -11.51
C LYS A 109 10.50 -4.06 -12.04
N LYS A 110 10.87 -3.73 -13.28
CA LYS A 110 10.40 -2.51 -13.96
C LYS A 110 8.89 -2.50 -14.16
N CYS A 111 8.28 -3.59 -14.62
CA CYS A 111 6.82 -3.65 -14.80
C CYS A 111 6.06 -3.42 -13.47
N LEU A 112 6.53 -4.00 -12.37
CA LEU A 112 5.94 -3.79 -11.05
C LEU A 112 6.16 -2.35 -10.57
N GLN A 113 7.36 -1.80 -10.78
CA GLN A 113 7.65 -0.41 -10.50
C GLN A 113 6.70 0.52 -11.27
N PHE A 114 6.52 0.30 -12.58
CA PHE A 114 5.57 1.05 -13.40
C PHE A 114 4.13 0.93 -12.90
N ALA A 115 3.67 -0.27 -12.54
CA ALA A 115 2.32 -0.48 -12.05
C ALA A 115 2.06 0.24 -10.71
N LEU A 116 3.01 0.16 -9.78
CA LEU A 116 2.92 0.87 -8.49
C LEU A 116 3.00 2.38 -8.67
N CYS A 117 3.93 2.89 -9.49
CA CYS A 117 4.01 4.31 -9.83
C CYS A 117 2.73 4.80 -10.51
N HIS A 118 2.12 3.99 -11.38
CA HIS A 118 0.87 4.36 -12.04
C HIS A 118 -0.30 4.39 -11.05
N ALA A 119 -0.41 3.40 -10.16
CA ALA A 119 -1.42 3.39 -9.10
C ALA A 119 -1.25 4.58 -8.14
N LYS A 120 0.01 4.91 -7.80
CA LYS A 120 0.38 6.11 -7.04
C LYS A 120 -0.13 7.37 -7.74
N ARG A 121 0.16 7.50 -9.04
CA ARG A 121 -0.25 8.66 -9.84
C ARG A 121 -1.76 8.82 -9.96
N ILE A 122 -2.51 7.72 -10.07
CA ILE A 122 -3.97 7.78 -10.05
C ILE A 122 -4.46 8.38 -8.72
N LEU A 123 -3.93 7.89 -7.58
CA LEU A 123 -4.27 8.44 -6.27
C LEU A 123 -3.87 9.92 -6.15
N GLU A 124 -2.69 10.31 -6.65
CA GLU A 124 -2.21 11.70 -6.70
C GLU A 124 -3.19 12.61 -7.44
N THR A 125 -3.75 12.19 -8.57
CA THR A 125 -4.69 12.98 -9.38
C THR A 125 -6.11 13.07 -8.83
N LEU A 126 -6.43 12.34 -7.76
CA LEU A 126 -7.70 12.52 -7.07
C LEU A 126 -7.64 13.82 -6.25
N GLU A 127 -8.32 14.85 -6.75
CA GLU A 127 -8.57 16.11 -6.06
C GLU A 127 -9.83 15.98 -5.19
N PHE A 128 -9.79 16.55 -3.98
CA PHE A 128 -10.91 16.61 -3.04
C PHE A 128 -10.96 17.97 -2.36
#